data_AF-A0AAD4VSS5-F1
#
_entry.id   AF-A0AAD4VSS5-F1
#
_cell.length_a   1.000
_cell.length_b   1.000
_cell.length_c   1.000
_cell.angle_alpha   90.00
_cell.angle_beta   90.00
_cell.angle_gamma   90.00
#
_symmetry.space_group_name_H-M   'P 1'
#
loop_
_entity.id
_entity.type
_entity.pdbx_description
1 polymer ?
#
loop_
_entity_poly.entity_id
_entity_poly.type
_entity_poly.pdbx_seq_one_letter_code
_entity_poly.pdbx_strand_id
1 'polypeptide(L)'
;MKFTSGLHVSFKNYVSAMEAYTSGSVNTFDGCSSTCPSTNDRQEALNICSAPIKYRFANDSNADFVKTGEASLKFQLINQRADFSFALFSSGCLACVHPKLVAVSNAIRFVTLKAPFYPRLA
;
A
#
# COMPACT_ATOMS: atom_id res chain seq x y z
N MET A 1 -21.15 2.06 -14.66
CA MET A 1 -20.68 1.76 -13.29
C MET A 1 -20.14 3.05 -12.69
N LYS A 2 -20.84 3.65 -11.72
CA LYS A 2 -20.39 4.87 -11.03
C LYS A 2 -19.41 4.45 -9.93
N PHE A 3 -18.12 4.75 -10.11
CA PHE A 3 -17.12 4.71 -9.05
C PHE A 3 -17.16 6.06 -8.31
N THR A 4 -18.15 6.28 -7.45
CA THR A 4 -18.41 7.64 -6.91
C THR A 4 -17.72 7.98 -5.60
N SER A 5 -16.91 7.12 -4.99
CA SER A 5 -16.13 7.48 -3.81
C SER A 5 -14.80 6.75 -3.78
N GLY A 6 -13.70 7.49 -3.98
CA GLY A 6 -12.36 6.97 -3.70
C GLY A 6 -12.17 6.80 -2.20
N LEU A 7 -11.37 5.82 -1.80
CA LEU A 7 -11.00 5.63 -0.40
C LEU A 7 -9.96 6.69 -0.03
N HIS A 8 -10.20 7.40 1.06
CA HIS A 8 -9.24 8.30 1.67
C HIS A 8 -8.53 7.57 2.81
N VAL A 9 -7.21 7.52 2.74
CA VAL A 9 -6.36 7.00 3.81
C VAL A 9 -5.53 8.16 4.34
N SER A 10 -5.67 8.45 5.63
CA SER A 10 -4.96 9.56 6.29
C SER A 10 -4.02 9.01 7.34
N PHE A 11 -2.82 9.56 7.41
CA PHE A 11 -1.79 9.12 8.35
C PHE A 11 -0.93 10.29 8.80
N LYS A 12 -0.30 10.09 9.96
CA LYS A 12 0.60 11.05 10.58
C LYS A 12 1.95 10.40 10.91
N ASN A 13 3.01 10.80 10.21
CA ASN A 13 4.38 10.41 10.46
C ASN A 13 5.38 11.49 10.02
N TYR A 14 6.32 11.84 10.89
CA TYR A 14 7.32 12.90 10.64
C TYR A 14 8.51 12.45 9.77
N VAL A 15 8.55 11.19 9.34
CA VAL A 15 9.62 10.63 8.50
C VAL A 15 9.06 10.37 7.10
N SER A 16 9.87 10.57 6.05
CA SER A 16 9.51 10.26 4.66
C SER A 16 8.89 8.87 4.56
N ALA A 17 7.60 8.85 4.23
CA ALA A 17 6.79 7.66 4.28
C ALA A 17 6.26 7.28 2.90
N MET A 18 6.31 5.99 2.61
CA MET A 18 5.65 5.38 1.47
C MET A 18 4.46 4.56 1.97
N GLU A 19 3.30 4.78 1.38
CA GLU A 19 2.10 4.01 1.68
C GLU A 19 1.91 2.95 0.60
N ALA A 20 1.83 1.68 1.00
CA ALA A 20 1.58 0.57 0.11
C ALA A 20 0.37 -0.22 0.60
N TYR A 21 -0.41 -0.79 -0.32
CA TYR A 21 -1.53 -1.66 0.03
C TYR A 21 -1.39 -3.03 -0.64
N THR A 22 -1.85 -4.05 0.07
CA THR A 22 -1.89 -5.43 -0.43
C THR A 22 -3.34 -5.92 -0.44
N SER A 23 -3.63 -6.88 -1.30
CA SER A 23 -4.84 -7.70 -1.19
C SER A 23 -4.51 -8.97 -0.43
N GLY A 24 -5.21 -9.23 0.66
CA GLY A 24 -4.97 -10.40 1.50
C GLY A 24 -5.45 -10.18 2.93
N SER A 25 -5.74 -11.29 3.62
CA SER A 25 -6.04 -11.30 5.06
C SER A 25 -4.98 -10.48 5.82
N VAL A 26 -5.42 -9.70 6.82
CA VAL A 26 -4.62 -8.89 7.79
C VAL A 26 -3.26 -9.50 8.16
N ASN A 27 -3.18 -10.83 8.17
CA ASN A 27 -1.98 -11.61 8.41
C ASN A 27 -0.86 -11.47 7.33
N THR A 28 -1.06 -10.78 6.20
CA THR A 28 0.01 -10.58 5.18
C THR A 28 1.08 -9.58 5.58
N PHE A 29 0.78 -8.68 6.53
CA PHE A 29 1.77 -7.78 7.15
C PHE A 29 2.20 -8.26 8.54
N ASP A 30 1.52 -9.26 9.10
CA ASP A 30 1.86 -9.84 10.40
C ASP A 30 3.09 -10.73 10.28
N GLY A 31 4.18 -10.28 10.89
CA GLY A 31 5.24 -11.16 11.37
C GLY A 31 6.52 -11.14 10.57
N CYS A 32 6.53 -10.56 9.37
CA CYS A 32 7.77 -10.43 8.61
C CYS A 32 7.72 -9.20 7.69
N SER A 33 8.19 -8.07 8.21
CA SER A 33 9.00 -7.10 7.46
C SER A 33 10.31 -7.75 6.96
N SER A 34 10.25 -9.01 6.52
CA SER A 34 11.39 -9.75 6.03
C SER A 34 11.73 -9.19 4.66
N THR A 35 12.95 -8.72 4.54
CA THR A 35 13.49 -8.36 3.25
C THR A 35 13.62 -9.64 2.43
N CYS A 36 12.94 -9.71 1.29
CA CYS A 36 13.13 -10.76 0.30
C CYS A 36 14.15 -10.25 -0.73
N PRO A 37 15.43 -10.66 -0.65
CA PRO A 37 16.46 -10.15 -1.53
C PRO A 37 16.13 -10.47 -2.99
N SER A 38 16.51 -9.55 -3.89
CA SER A 38 16.39 -9.78 -5.31
C SER A 38 17.28 -10.96 -5.71
N THR A 39 16.68 -11.90 -6.42
CA THR A 39 17.35 -13.07 -6.99
C THR A 39 17.69 -12.89 -8.46
N ASN A 40 17.12 -11.86 -9.10
CA ASN A 40 17.35 -11.49 -10.49
C ASN A 40 16.99 -10.01 -10.74
N ASP A 41 17.37 -9.51 -11.91
CA ASP A 41 17.16 -8.11 -12.32
C ASP A 41 15.69 -7.76 -12.64
N ARG A 42 14.77 -8.72 -12.58
CA ARG A 42 13.32 -8.47 -12.76
C ARG A 42 12.64 -8.04 -11.46
N GLN A 43 13.31 -8.20 -10.32
CA GLN A 43 12.79 -7.74 -9.04
C GLN A 43 13.15 -6.26 -8.85
N GLU A 44 12.12 -5.43 -8.98
CA GLU A 44 12.20 -4.00 -8.72
C GLU A 44 12.06 -3.67 -7.22
N ALA A 45 12.40 -2.43 -6.86
CA ALA A 45 12.54 -1.97 -5.48
C ALA A 45 11.27 -2.13 -4.61
N LEU A 46 11.51 -2.15 -3.30
CA LEU A 46 10.75 -2.80 -2.22
C LEU A 46 10.87 -4.32 -2.24
N ASN A 47 12.06 -4.77 -1.84
CA ASN A 47 12.41 -6.15 -1.53
C ASN A 47 11.63 -6.66 -0.29
N ILE A 48 10.30 -6.61 -0.30
CA ILE A 48 9.42 -7.13 0.75
C ILE A 48 8.77 -8.42 0.25
N CYS A 49 8.63 -9.41 1.14
CA CYS A 49 8.15 -10.74 0.73
C CYS A 49 6.68 -10.78 0.27
N SER A 50 5.89 -9.80 0.70
CA SER A 50 4.52 -9.58 0.22
C SER A 50 4.52 -8.38 -0.73
N ALA A 51 4.51 -8.63 -2.04
CA ALA A 51 4.47 -7.55 -3.03
C ALA A 51 3.16 -6.76 -2.90
N PRO A 52 3.22 -5.42 -2.82
CA PRO A 52 2.03 -4.59 -2.77
C PRO A 52 1.34 -4.55 -4.13
N ILE A 53 0.01 -4.40 -4.15
CA ILE A 53 -0.74 -4.17 -5.40
C ILE A 53 -0.29 -2.85 -6.03
N LYS A 54 -0.18 -1.83 -5.16
CA LYS A 54 0.25 -0.49 -5.54
C LYS A 54 0.75 0.22 -4.29
N TYR A 55 1.61 1.19 -4.54
CA TYR A 55 2.08 2.11 -3.53
C TYR A 55 2.09 3.55 -4.02
N ARG A 56 2.21 4.48 -3.08
CA ARG A 56 2.30 5.92 -3.33
C ARG A 56 3.12 6.57 -2.22
N PHE A 57 3.87 7.62 -2.56
CA PHE A 57 4.61 8.37 -1.54
C PHE A 57 3.70 9.36 -0.83
N ALA A 58 3.95 9.61 0.45
CA ALA A 58 3.17 10.54 1.25
C ALA A 58 3.22 11.99 0.74
N ASN A 59 4.38 12.38 0.20
CA ASN A 59 4.60 13.71 -0.38
C ASN A 59 3.80 13.98 -1.67
N ASP A 60 3.24 12.94 -2.31
CA ASP A 60 2.42 13.11 -3.52
C ASP A 60 1.13 13.89 -3.28
N SER A 61 0.62 13.87 -2.05
CA SER A 61 -0.61 14.61 -1.66
C SER A 61 -0.33 15.91 -0.93
N ASN A 62 0.80 15.99 -0.22
CA ASN A 62 1.17 17.14 0.58
C ASN A 62 2.67 17.40 0.45
N ALA A 63 3.03 18.47 -0.25
CA ALA A 63 4.44 18.89 -0.40
C ALA A 63 5.09 19.24 0.95
N ASP A 64 4.30 19.69 1.93
CA ASP A 64 4.74 20.00 3.29
C ASP A 64 4.67 18.79 4.24
N PHE A 65 4.49 17.56 3.71
CA PHE A 65 4.48 16.34 4.52
C PHE A 65 5.71 16.21 5.40
N VAL A 66 6.90 16.58 4.91
CA VAL A 66 8.16 16.52 5.68
C VAL A 66 8.14 17.45 6.90
N LYS A 67 7.35 18.53 6.88
CA LYS A 67 7.23 19.49 7.99
C LYS A 67 6.09 19.16 8.93
N THR A 68 4.94 18.77 8.38
CA THR A 68 3.69 18.55 9.11
C THR A 68 3.59 17.13 9.66
N GLY A 69 4.24 16.20 8.98
CA GLY A 69 4.07 14.77 9.15
C GLY A 69 2.68 14.27 8.77
N GLU A 70 1.81 15.07 8.15
CA GLU A 70 0.43 14.68 7.86
C GLU A 70 0.19 14.58 6.36
N ALA A 71 -0.36 13.45 5.91
CA ALA A 71 -0.76 13.25 4.53
C ALA A 71 -2.08 12.46 4.46
N SER A 72 -2.83 12.72 3.37
CA SER A 72 -4.05 11.99 3.03
C SER A 72 -3.96 11.57 1.57
N LEU A 73 -3.86 10.26 1.35
CA LEU A 73 -3.79 9.67 0.04
C LEU A 73 -5.16 9.15 -0.38
N LYS A 74 -5.50 9.39 -1.64
CA LYS A 74 -6.74 8.90 -2.25
C LYS A 74 -6.44 7.73 -3.18
N PHE A 75 -7.06 6.60 -2.90
CA PHE A 75 -6.96 5.39 -3.71
C PHE A 75 -8.29 5.04 -4.35
N GLN A 76 -8.24 4.63 -5.61
CA GLN A 76 -9.36 3.99 -6.28
C GLN A 76 -9.09 2.49 -6.33
N LEU A 77 -9.81 1.74 -5.51
CA LEU A 77 -9.65 0.30 -5.41
C LEU A 77 -10.54 -0.42 -6.43
N ILE A 78 -10.04 -1.56 -6.90
CA ILE A 78 -10.78 -2.48 -7.75
C ILE A 78 -11.04 -3.76 -6.98
N ASN A 79 -12.24 -4.34 -7.13
CA ASN A 79 -12.55 -5.59 -6.45
C ASN A 79 -11.78 -6.74 -7.11
N GLN A 80 -10.80 -7.29 -6.38
CA GLN A 80 -9.99 -8.44 -6.77
C GLN A 80 -10.30 -9.68 -5.93
N ARG A 81 -11.49 -9.76 -5.31
CA ARG A 81 -11.96 -10.89 -4.49
C ARG A 81 -11.20 -11.11 -3.18
N ALA A 82 -10.57 -10.07 -2.65
CA ALA A 82 -9.82 -10.11 -1.41
C ALA A 82 -10.06 -8.85 -0.56
N ASP A 83 -9.77 -8.97 0.72
CA ASP A 83 -9.72 -7.83 1.65
C ASP A 83 -8.45 -7.00 1.39
N PHE A 84 -8.48 -5.71 1.69
CA PHE A 84 -7.36 -4.79 1.54
C PHE A 84 -6.91 -4.26 2.90
N SER A 85 -5.61 -4.12 3.07
CA SER A 85 -4.98 -3.43 4.20
C SER A 85 -3.91 -2.47 3.68
N PHE A 86 -3.74 -1.35 4.39
CA PHE A 86 -2.76 -0.33 4.08
C PHE A 86 -1.63 -0.39 5.09
N ALA A 87 -0.40 -0.30 4.61
CA ALA A 87 0.78 -0.30 5.43
C ALA A 87 1.59 0.98 5.16
N LEU A 88 1.98 1.63 6.24
CA LEU A 88 2.85 2.79 6.22
C LEU A 88 4.28 2.33 6.44
N PHE A 89 5.13 2.58 5.47
CA PHE A 89 6.56 2.31 5.54
C PHE A 89 7.33 3.61 5.70
N SER A 90 8.32 3.60 6.58
CA SER A 90 9.32 4.67 6.68
C SER A 90 10.56 4.24 5.91
N SER A 91 11.01 5.07 4.97
CA SER A 91 12.33 4.95 4.35
C SER A 91 13.27 5.94 5.03
N GLY A 92 14.10 5.47 5.94
CA GLY A 92 15.21 6.27 6.46
C GLY A 92 16.34 6.27 5.45
N CYS A 93 16.54 7.37 4.72
CA CYS A 93 17.60 7.61 3.74
C CYS A 93 17.39 7.00 2.33
N LEU A 94 17.74 7.79 1.31
CA LEU A 94 17.67 7.50 -0.14
C LEU A 94 18.49 6.28 -0.59
N ALA A 95 19.24 5.65 0.33
CA ALA A 95 20.13 4.51 0.08
C ALA A 95 19.80 3.26 0.93
N CYS A 96 18.73 3.28 1.75
CA CYS A 96 18.41 2.13 2.60
C CYS A 96 17.35 1.22 1.94
N VAL A 97 17.80 0.04 1.54
CA VAL A 97 17.07 -1.03 0.85
C VAL A 97 15.95 -1.66 1.72
N HIS A 98 15.83 -1.29 2.99
CA HIS A 98 14.96 -1.95 3.96
C HIS A 98 13.84 -1.01 4.44
N PRO A 99 12.64 -1.08 3.85
CA PRO A 99 11.50 -0.28 4.31
C PRO A 99 11.08 -0.76 5.70
N LYS A 100 11.03 0.15 6.68
CA LYS A 100 10.58 -0.18 8.03
C LYS A 100 9.06 -0.01 8.11
N LEU A 101 8.35 -1.09 8.41
CA LEU A 101 6.91 -1.01 8.70
C LEU A 101 6.69 -0.18 9.97
N VAL A 102 5.87 0.87 9.87
CA VAL A 102 5.57 1.78 10.98
C VAL A 102 4.16 1.56 11.52
N ALA A 103 3.18 1.38 10.62
CA ALA A 103 1.79 1.21 10.99
C ALA A 103 1.06 0.39 9.92
N VAL A 104 0.00 -0.30 10.34
CA VAL A 104 -0.93 -1.03 9.48
C VAL A 104 -2.35 -0.53 9.78
N SER A 105 -3.16 -0.30 8.76
CA SER A 105 -4.55 0.11 8.89
C SER A 105 -5.47 -1.07 9.25
N ASN A 106 -6.71 -0.76 9.61
CA ASN A 106 -7.76 -1.78 9.60
C ASN A 106 -7.94 -2.35 8.18
N ALA A 107 -8.36 -3.62 8.11
CA ALA A 107 -8.78 -4.20 6.84
C ALA A 107 -10.10 -3.58 6.38
N ILE A 108 -10.23 -3.46 5.07
CA ILE A 108 -11.46 -3.06 4.38
C ILE A 108 -11.80 -4.10 3.31
N ARG A 109 -13.08 -4.20 2.96
CA ARG A 109 -13.54 -5.17 1.98
C ARG A 109 -14.67 -4.63 1.13
N PHE A 110 -14.76 -5.13 -0.09
CA PHE A 110 -15.94 -4.91 -0.91
C PHE A 110 -17.12 -5.73 -0.38
N VAL A 111 -18.33 -5.18 -0.48
CA VAL A 111 -19.57 -5.83 -0.02
C VAL A 111 -19.75 -7.22 -0.65
N THR A 112 -19.44 -7.35 -1.95
CA THR A 112 -19.57 -8.62 -2.69
C THR A 112 -18.23 -9.05 -3.26
N LEU A 113 -17.45 -9.81 -2.48
CA LEU A 113 -16.13 -10.30 -2.89
C LEU A 113 -16.19 -11.22 -4.12
N LYS A 114 -17.26 -12.02 -4.30
CA LYS A 114 -17.35 -13.03 -5.37
C LYS A 114 -18.11 -12.60 -6.63
N ALA A 115 -18.47 -11.32 -6.79
CA ALA A 115 -19.22 -10.89 -7.97
C ALA A 115 -18.44 -11.15 -9.28
N PRO A 116 -19.14 -11.41 -10.40
CA PRO A 116 -18.49 -11.54 -11.71
C PRO A 116 -17.94 -10.17 -12.13
N PHE A 117 -16.63 -10.09 -12.33
CA PHE A 117 -15.94 -8.85 -12.71
C PHE A 117 -15.07 -9.07 -13.94
N TYR A 118 -14.95 -8.01 -14.74
CA TYR A 118 -14.07 -7.90 -15.91
C TYR A 118 -14.27 -8.95 -17.02
N PRO A 119 -15.50 -9.13 -17.54
CA PRO A 119 -15.68 -9.94 -18.74
C PRO A 119 -14.83 -9.36 -19.89
N ARG A 120 -14.14 -10.23 -20.62
CA ARG A 120 -13.39 -9.88 -21.83
C ARG A 120 -13.98 -10.69 -22.99
N LEU A 121 -14.16 -10.03 -24.13
CA LEU A 121 -14.41 -10.71 -25.39
C LEU A 121 -13.06 -11.20 -25.94
N ALA A 122 -13.06 -12.36 -26.57
CA ALA A 122 -11.89 -12.97 -27.21
C ALA A 122 -11.84 -12.61 -28.70
#